data_AF-A0A327QJ62-F1
#
_entry.id   AF-A0A327QJ62-F1
#
_cell.length_a   1.000
_cell.length_b   1.000
_cell.length_c   1.000
_cell.angle_alpha   90.00
_cell.angle_beta   90.00
_cell.angle_gamma   90.00
#
_symmetry.space_group_name_H-M   'P 1'
#
loop_
_entity.id
_entity.type
_entity.pdbx_description
1 polymer ?
#
loop_
_entity_poly.entity_id
_entity_poly.type
_entity_poly.pdbx_seq_one_letter_code
_entity_poly.pdbx_strand_id
1 'polypeptide(L)'
;TTLINVPAGFADNTDNDTTYSAGAGLTLTGTTFSVNDLAGDVSGPPNATVIANNAITSSKIAAGAVSGGPGGAIAVNSIRQGDIAPDAIGSSELDADSVGESELKDDAVTTDKILDGTIANIDISSTANIAGSKIVPIFNQGITTTGGLSVQADILMNGNTVVADYVFQKYFLGQSSLKESYDFQTLAQIEAFVKEYHHLPGIKSAEEVKQDGIWNLSQSNLQNLEKIEELFLHTIEQEKKIDQLKTENESLSEELLSLRKDMEEIKALLKNKD
;
A
#
# COMPACT_ATOMS: atom_id res chain seq x y z
N THR A 1 -60.71 86.62 -2.45
CA THR A 1 -61.07 86.73 -1.03
C THR A 1 -59.81 87.11 -0.29
N THR A 2 -59.73 88.29 0.28
CA THR A 2 -58.52 88.79 0.94
C THR A 2 -58.32 88.02 2.24
N LEU A 3 -57.27 87.18 2.31
CA LEU A 3 -56.92 86.49 3.54
C LEU A 3 -56.37 87.54 4.52
N ILE A 4 -56.99 87.65 5.69
CA ILE A 4 -56.57 88.55 6.76
C ILE A 4 -55.61 87.77 7.66
N ASN A 5 -54.49 88.39 8.07
CA ASN A 5 -53.38 87.80 8.84
C ASN A 5 -52.43 86.87 8.05
N VAL A 6 -52.11 87.21 6.80
CA VAL A 6 -50.97 86.58 6.10
C VAL A 6 -49.68 87.02 6.80
N PRO A 7 -48.82 86.10 7.27
CA PRO A 7 -47.54 86.45 7.87
C PRO A 7 -46.68 87.28 6.90
N ALA A 8 -45.88 88.21 7.41
CA ALA A 8 -45.18 89.20 6.59
C ALA A 8 -44.32 88.61 5.45
N GLY A 9 -43.73 87.42 5.66
CA GLY A 9 -42.93 86.71 4.65
C GLY A 9 -43.71 86.12 3.47
N PHE A 10 -45.05 86.14 3.51
CA PHE A 10 -45.91 85.61 2.43
C PHE A 10 -46.74 86.70 1.74
N ALA A 11 -46.43 87.97 1.96
CA ALA A 11 -47.21 89.10 1.44
C ALA A 11 -47.13 89.25 -0.10
N ASP A 12 -46.08 88.73 -0.73
CA ASP A 12 -45.88 88.70 -2.19
C ASP A 12 -46.39 87.41 -2.85
N ASN A 13 -47.06 86.54 -2.08
CA ASN A 13 -47.48 85.18 -2.45
C ASN A 13 -46.32 84.25 -2.86
N THR A 14 -45.06 84.56 -2.51
CA THR A 14 -43.89 83.74 -2.84
C THR A 14 -43.06 83.49 -1.58
N ASP A 15 -42.99 82.24 -1.14
CA ASP A 15 -42.11 81.83 -0.04
C ASP A 15 -40.65 81.78 -0.52
N ASN A 16 -39.95 82.92 -0.42
CA ASN A 16 -38.54 83.06 -0.80
C ASN A 16 -37.63 83.37 0.40
N ASP A 17 -38.19 83.50 1.61
CA ASP A 17 -37.49 83.86 2.83
C ASP A 17 -37.46 82.74 3.90
N THR A 18 -38.18 81.63 3.68
CA THR A 18 -38.06 80.44 4.55
C THR A 18 -36.73 79.71 4.30
N THR A 19 -35.83 79.80 5.27
CA THR A 19 -34.58 79.02 5.27
C THR A 19 -34.81 77.62 5.83
N TYR A 20 -34.57 76.59 5.02
CA TYR A 20 -34.54 75.20 5.49
C TYR A 20 -33.10 74.78 5.82
N SER A 21 -32.95 74.04 6.91
CA SER A 21 -31.70 73.34 7.24
C SER A 21 -31.91 71.85 7.04
N ALA A 22 -31.05 71.21 6.26
CA ALA A 22 -31.09 69.76 6.12
C ALA A 22 -30.75 69.09 7.47
N GLY A 23 -31.54 68.10 7.86
CA GLY A 23 -31.20 67.21 8.98
C GLY A 23 -30.03 66.30 8.64
N ALA A 24 -29.47 65.62 9.65
CA ALA A 24 -28.40 64.64 9.44
C ALA A 24 -28.81 63.58 8.39
N GLY A 25 -27.93 63.32 7.41
CA GLY A 25 -28.19 62.36 6.33
C GLY A 25 -28.99 62.91 5.14
N LEU A 26 -29.38 64.19 5.15
CA LEU A 26 -29.99 64.86 4.02
C LEU A 26 -29.05 65.96 3.48
N THR A 27 -29.03 66.15 2.17
CA THR A 27 -28.47 67.35 1.54
C THR A 27 -29.61 68.15 0.92
N LEU A 28 -29.60 69.46 1.15
CA LEU A 28 -30.48 70.42 0.50
C LEU A 28 -29.68 71.17 -0.56
N THR A 29 -30.01 70.97 -1.85
CA THR A 29 -29.44 71.75 -2.96
C THR A 29 -30.56 72.49 -3.67
N GLY A 30 -30.54 73.82 -3.61
CA GLY A 30 -31.68 74.64 -4.05
C GLY A 30 -32.94 74.27 -3.24
N THR A 31 -33.95 73.72 -3.92
CA THR A 31 -35.23 73.31 -3.31
C THR A 31 -35.40 71.78 -3.23
N THR A 32 -34.34 71.00 -3.45
CA THR A 32 -34.41 69.53 -3.44
C THR A 32 -33.68 68.95 -2.24
N PHE A 33 -34.39 68.14 -1.45
CA PHE A 33 -33.77 67.25 -0.46
C PHE A 33 -33.40 65.92 -1.11
N SER A 34 -32.15 65.52 -0.96
CA SER A 34 -31.68 64.17 -1.29
C SER A 34 -31.21 63.46 -0.02
N VAL A 35 -31.48 62.17 0.08
CA VAL A 35 -30.74 61.31 1.02
C VAL A 35 -29.30 61.23 0.56
N ASN A 36 -28.37 61.43 1.49
CA ASN A 36 -26.96 61.23 1.22
C ASN A 36 -26.64 59.74 1.19
N ASP A 37 -25.63 59.37 0.43
CA ASP A 37 -24.98 58.09 0.65
C ASP A 37 -24.53 58.03 2.12
N LEU A 38 -24.91 56.96 2.81
CA LEU A 38 -24.52 56.77 4.20
C LEU A 38 -23.02 56.49 4.24
N ALA A 39 -22.24 57.48 4.67
CA ALA A 39 -20.81 57.32 4.88
C ALA A 39 -20.55 56.88 6.32
N GLY A 40 -19.86 55.74 6.49
CA GLY A 40 -19.50 55.18 7.80
C GLY A 40 -20.44 54.09 8.31
N ASP A 41 -20.24 53.69 9.57
CA ASP A 41 -21.03 52.61 10.19
C ASP A 41 -22.50 53.00 10.34
N VAL A 42 -23.37 52.06 10.03
CA VAL A 42 -24.82 52.19 10.28
C VAL A 42 -25.07 52.06 11.79
N SER A 43 -24.84 53.14 12.52
CA SER A 43 -25.10 53.23 13.96
C SER A 43 -26.53 53.72 14.23
N GLY A 44 -27.15 53.21 15.29
CA GLY A 44 -28.48 53.61 15.73
C GLY A 44 -28.64 53.45 17.24
N PRO A 45 -29.77 53.90 17.82
CA PRO A 45 -29.95 53.85 19.27
C PRO A 45 -29.94 52.40 19.77
N PRO A 46 -29.47 52.13 20.99
CA PRO A 46 -29.18 50.78 21.49
C PRO A 46 -30.35 49.79 21.50
N ASN A 47 -31.58 50.28 21.29
CA ASN A 47 -32.81 49.49 21.30
C ASN A 47 -33.52 49.44 19.93
N ALA A 48 -32.91 49.95 18.86
CA ALA A 48 -33.49 49.91 17.52
C ALA A 48 -32.69 49.00 16.59
N THR A 49 -33.38 48.13 15.86
CA THR A 49 -32.80 47.41 14.73
C THR A 49 -32.46 48.41 13.62
N VAL A 50 -31.18 48.72 13.47
CA VAL A 50 -30.68 49.73 12.51
C VAL A 50 -30.63 49.16 11.09
N ILE A 51 -30.39 47.86 10.97
CA ILE A 51 -30.38 47.10 9.71
C ILE A 51 -31.45 46.00 9.83
N ALA A 52 -32.51 46.09 9.04
CA ALA A 52 -33.56 45.06 9.02
C ALA A 52 -33.02 43.71 8.53
N ASN A 53 -33.70 42.62 8.87
CA ASN A 53 -33.38 41.29 8.33
C ASN A 53 -33.37 41.34 6.80
N ASN A 54 -32.36 40.73 6.18
CA ASN A 54 -32.14 40.71 4.73
C ASN A 54 -31.91 42.08 4.08
N ALA A 55 -31.72 43.16 4.87
CA ALA A 55 -31.45 44.48 4.30
C ALA A 55 -30.09 44.56 3.60
N ILE A 56 -29.11 43.74 3.99
CA ILE A 56 -27.81 43.60 3.29
C ILE A 56 -27.89 42.38 2.37
N THR A 57 -28.08 42.64 1.09
CA THR A 57 -28.04 41.63 0.01
C THR A 57 -26.63 41.55 -0.57
N SER A 58 -26.32 40.49 -1.32
CA SER A 58 -25.01 40.35 -1.98
C SER A 58 -24.63 41.55 -2.85
N SER A 59 -25.60 42.18 -3.52
CA SER A 59 -25.39 43.40 -4.33
C SER A 59 -24.97 44.65 -3.53
N LYS A 60 -25.18 44.65 -2.21
CA LYS A 60 -24.80 45.74 -1.30
C LYS A 60 -23.44 45.50 -0.65
N ILE A 61 -22.84 44.34 -0.86
CA ILE A 61 -21.50 44.00 -0.40
C ILE A 61 -20.57 44.14 -1.61
N ALA A 62 -19.72 45.17 -1.60
CA ALA A 62 -18.71 45.31 -2.66
C ALA A 62 -17.76 44.11 -2.66
N ALA A 63 -17.22 43.74 -3.82
CA ALA A 63 -16.21 42.69 -3.90
C ALA A 63 -15.01 43.03 -2.99
N GLY A 64 -14.60 42.07 -2.16
CA GLY A 64 -13.53 42.27 -1.17
C GLY A 64 -13.93 43.05 0.10
N ALA A 65 -15.17 43.52 0.22
CA ALA A 65 -15.66 44.18 1.45
C ALA A 65 -15.73 43.23 2.65
N VAL A 66 -15.87 41.93 2.40
CA VAL A 66 -15.72 40.88 3.41
C VAL A 66 -14.40 40.16 3.11
N SER A 67 -13.33 40.62 3.74
CA SER A 67 -11.99 40.05 3.59
C SER A 67 -11.65 39.14 4.77
N GLY A 68 -10.94 38.04 4.51
CA GLY A 68 -10.31 37.23 5.56
C GLY A 68 -8.86 37.61 5.83
N GLY A 69 -8.28 37.01 6.88
CA GLY A 69 -6.87 37.20 7.26
C GLY A 69 -6.64 38.27 8.34
N PRO A 70 -5.38 38.54 8.73
CA PRO A 70 -5.04 39.52 9.76
C PRO A 70 -5.55 40.93 9.42
N GLY A 71 -6.51 41.44 10.19
CA GLY A 71 -7.12 42.77 9.98
C GLY A 71 -8.29 42.81 8.99
N GLY A 72 -8.71 41.66 8.45
CA GLY A 72 -9.92 41.52 7.64
C GLY A 72 -11.21 41.42 8.46
N ALA A 73 -12.35 41.56 7.79
CA ALA A 73 -13.69 41.43 8.41
C ALA A 73 -13.93 40.00 8.98
N ILE A 74 -13.36 38.98 8.35
CA ILE A 74 -13.30 37.61 8.88
C ILE A 74 -12.00 37.47 9.68
N ALA A 75 -12.09 37.74 10.98
CA ALA A 75 -10.96 37.60 11.90
C ALA A 75 -10.54 36.13 12.09
N VAL A 76 -9.30 35.90 12.55
CA VAL A 76 -8.80 34.54 12.86
C VAL A 76 -9.72 33.87 13.90
N ASN A 77 -10.13 32.63 13.63
CA ASN A 77 -11.09 31.86 14.45
C ASN A 77 -12.49 32.50 14.63
N SER A 78 -12.86 33.47 13.77
CA SER A 78 -14.21 34.05 13.78
C SER A 78 -15.26 33.12 13.17
N ILE A 79 -14.85 32.28 12.20
CA ILE A 79 -15.65 31.18 11.65
C ILE A 79 -15.44 29.94 12.54
N ARG A 80 -16.49 29.53 13.24
CA ARG A 80 -16.52 28.44 14.22
C ARG A 80 -17.42 27.30 13.73
N GLN A 81 -17.47 26.23 14.53
CA GLN A 81 -18.42 25.15 14.33
C GLN A 81 -19.85 25.70 14.29
N GLY A 82 -20.56 25.48 13.17
CA GLY A 82 -21.92 25.97 12.94
C GLY A 82 -22.03 27.18 12.01
N ASP A 83 -20.95 27.93 11.80
CA ASP A 83 -20.92 29.02 10.80
C ASP A 83 -20.83 28.45 9.36
N ILE A 84 -20.28 27.24 9.25
CA ILE A 84 -20.25 26.44 8.02
C ILE A 84 -21.22 25.28 8.21
N ALA A 85 -22.30 25.27 7.42
CA ALA A 85 -23.22 24.13 7.39
C ALA A 85 -22.52 22.88 6.80
N PRO A 86 -22.99 21.66 7.10
CA PRO A 86 -22.50 20.46 6.44
C PRO A 86 -22.52 20.62 4.91
N ASP A 87 -21.44 20.20 4.24
CA ASP A 87 -21.24 20.31 2.78
C ASP A 87 -21.31 21.75 2.21
N ALA A 88 -21.27 22.79 3.04
CA ALA A 88 -21.30 24.18 2.56
C ALA A 88 -20.01 24.62 1.83
N ILE A 89 -18.92 23.85 1.99
CA ILE A 89 -17.68 24.00 1.23
C ILE A 89 -17.57 22.77 0.32
N GLY A 90 -17.93 22.92 -0.94
CA GLY A 90 -17.85 21.89 -1.96
C GLY A 90 -16.75 22.19 -2.98
N SER A 91 -16.81 21.49 -4.12
CA SER A 91 -15.81 21.62 -5.19
C SER A 91 -15.85 22.97 -5.92
N SER A 92 -16.94 23.75 -5.81
CA SER A 92 -17.00 25.11 -6.36
C SER A 92 -16.32 26.15 -5.48
N GLU A 93 -16.13 25.83 -4.19
CA GLU A 93 -15.46 26.69 -3.21
C GLU A 93 -13.99 26.28 -2.99
N LEU A 94 -13.63 25.05 -3.35
CA LEU A 94 -12.26 24.52 -3.34
C LEU A 94 -11.72 24.46 -4.77
N ASP A 95 -11.01 25.50 -5.19
CA ASP A 95 -10.23 25.48 -6.42
C ASP A 95 -9.06 24.48 -6.32
N ALA A 96 -8.47 24.12 -7.47
CA ALA A 96 -7.25 23.31 -7.47
C ALA A 96 -6.16 23.96 -6.61
N ASP A 97 -5.49 23.15 -5.79
CA ASP A 97 -4.45 23.56 -4.84
C ASP A 97 -4.90 24.57 -3.77
N SER A 98 -6.21 24.78 -3.57
CA SER A 98 -6.71 25.72 -2.54
C SER A 98 -6.46 25.26 -1.10
N VAL A 99 -6.14 23.97 -0.91
CA VAL A 99 -5.79 23.35 0.37
C VAL A 99 -4.37 22.79 0.25
N GLY A 100 -3.37 23.60 0.55
CA GLY A 100 -1.95 23.24 0.51
C GLY A 100 -1.37 22.95 1.90
N GLU A 101 -0.04 22.97 1.98
CA GLU A 101 0.71 22.68 3.21
C GLU A 101 0.40 23.67 4.34
N SER A 102 0.12 24.95 4.04
CA SER A 102 -0.25 25.94 5.05
C SER A 102 -1.66 25.73 5.61
N GLU A 103 -2.54 25.10 4.84
CA GLU A 103 -3.93 24.84 5.20
C GLU A 103 -4.08 23.48 5.91
N LEU A 104 -3.21 22.50 5.61
CA LEU A 104 -3.10 21.23 6.31
C LEU A 104 -1.92 21.25 7.29
N LYS A 105 -2.17 21.72 8.51
CA LYS A 105 -1.20 21.61 9.61
C LYS A 105 -0.83 20.16 9.90
N ASP A 106 0.27 19.96 10.61
CA ASP A 106 0.64 18.66 11.19
C ASP A 106 -0.59 18.04 11.90
N ASP A 107 -0.83 16.75 11.66
CA ASP A 107 -1.97 15.98 12.16
C ASP A 107 -3.36 16.51 11.74
N ALA A 108 -3.46 17.34 10.69
CA ALA A 108 -4.75 17.79 10.17
C ALA A 108 -5.61 16.63 9.64
N VAL A 109 -5.00 15.58 9.09
CA VAL A 109 -5.68 14.36 8.62
C VAL A 109 -5.24 13.19 9.51
N THR A 110 -6.04 12.90 10.55
CA THR A 110 -5.82 11.81 11.50
C THR A 110 -6.56 10.54 11.07
N THR A 111 -6.29 9.42 11.74
CA THR A 111 -6.99 8.15 11.48
C THR A 111 -8.51 8.28 11.57
N ASP A 112 -9.04 9.03 12.55
CA ASP A 112 -10.50 9.21 12.70
C ASP A 112 -11.14 10.00 11.54
N LYS A 113 -10.34 10.74 10.77
CA LYS A 113 -10.77 11.54 9.63
C LYS A 113 -10.68 10.77 8.30
N ILE A 114 -10.01 9.62 8.29
CA ILE A 114 -9.92 8.73 7.14
C ILE A 114 -10.81 7.52 7.42
N LEU A 115 -11.88 7.37 6.66
CA LEU A 115 -12.77 6.21 6.82
C LEU A 115 -12.05 4.94 6.36
N ASP A 116 -12.23 3.84 7.11
CA ASP A 116 -11.62 2.55 6.77
C ASP A 116 -12.03 2.10 5.36
N GLY A 117 -11.03 1.73 4.56
CA GLY A 117 -11.21 1.22 3.20
C GLY A 117 -11.49 2.27 2.13
N THR A 118 -11.46 3.57 2.44
CA THR A 118 -11.74 4.62 1.43
C THR A 118 -10.52 5.06 0.64
N ILE A 119 -9.31 4.82 1.11
CA ILE A 119 -8.08 5.07 0.34
C ILE A 119 -7.82 3.86 -0.55
N ALA A 120 -8.27 3.93 -1.79
CA ALA A 120 -8.08 2.91 -2.80
C ALA A 120 -6.84 3.22 -3.67
N ASN A 121 -6.44 2.23 -4.49
CA ASN A 121 -5.29 2.38 -5.39
C ASN A 121 -5.44 3.56 -6.36
N ILE A 122 -6.67 3.95 -6.73
CA ILE A 122 -6.91 5.08 -7.64
C ILE A 122 -6.67 6.44 -6.96
N ASP A 123 -6.75 6.49 -5.63
CA ASP A 123 -6.55 7.72 -4.85
C ASP A 123 -5.05 8.01 -4.65
N ILE A 124 -4.19 7.02 -4.87
CA ILE A 124 -2.74 7.15 -4.75
C ILE A 124 -2.12 7.23 -6.13
N SER A 125 -1.47 8.35 -6.45
CA SER A 125 -0.73 8.50 -7.70
C SER A 125 0.27 7.36 -7.90
N SER A 126 0.37 6.85 -9.12
CA SER A 126 1.38 5.83 -9.48
C SER A 126 2.83 6.33 -9.33
N THR A 127 3.04 7.63 -9.19
CA THR A 127 4.35 8.26 -8.92
C THR A 127 4.51 8.70 -7.47
N ALA A 128 3.59 8.35 -6.57
CA ALA A 128 3.67 8.73 -5.16
C ALA A 128 4.91 8.12 -4.51
N ASN A 129 5.69 8.94 -3.81
CA ASN A 129 6.88 8.51 -3.08
C ASN A 129 6.54 8.13 -1.62
N ILE A 130 5.64 7.16 -1.45
CA ILE A 130 5.26 6.66 -0.13
C ILE A 130 6.31 5.62 0.29
N ALA A 131 7.16 5.99 1.24
CA ALA A 131 8.13 5.05 1.78
C ALA A 131 7.40 3.92 2.52
N GLY A 132 7.74 2.66 2.21
CA GLY A 132 7.16 1.48 2.87
C GLY A 132 7.36 1.44 4.38
N SER A 133 8.29 2.21 4.95
CA SER A 133 8.47 2.38 6.39
C SER A 133 7.45 3.34 7.03
N LYS A 134 6.72 4.12 6.23
CA LYS A 134 5.67 5.05 6.66
C LYS A 134 4.29 4.39 6.71
N ILE A 135 4.18 3.20 6.15
CA ILE A 135 2.98 2.37 6.18
C ILE A 135 3.35 1.05 6.86
N VAL A 136 2.42 0.46 7.62
CA VAL A 136 2.56 -0.92 8.10
C VAL A 136 1.57 -1.75 7.31
N PRO A 137 1.92 -2.18 6.09
CA PRO A 137 0.97 -2.80 5.19
C PRO A 137 0.62 -4.21 5.67
N ILE A 138 -0.67 -4.55 5.63
CA ILE A 138 -1.15 -5.92 5.67
C ILE A 138 -1.46 -6.32 4.22
N PHE A 139 -0.56 -7.08 3.61
CA PHE A 139 -0.77 -7.58 2.25
C PHE A 139 -1.68 -8.81 2.29
N ASN A 140 -2.91 -8.66 1.82
CA ASN A 140 -3.85 -9.78 1.61
C ASN A 140 -3.74 -10.39 0.19
N GLN A 141 -2.96 -9.76 -0.69
CA GLN A 141 -2.63 -10.20 -2.05
C GLN A 141 -1.12 -10.40 -2.21
N GLY A 142 -0.67 -10.76 -3.42
CA GLY A 142 0.76 -10.91 -3.72
C GLY A 142 1.56 -9.62 -3.57
N ILE A 143 2.85 -9.76 -3.27
CA ILE A 143 3.81 -8.66 -3.15
C ILE A 143 4.62 -8.57 -4.45
N THR A 144 4.67 -7.39 -5.07
CA THR A 144 5.53 -7.10 -6.23
C THR A 144 6.46 -5.94 -5.90
N THR A 145 7.76 -6.15 -6.00
CA THR A 145 8.80 -5.15 -5.73
C THR A 145 9.61 -4.85 -6.99
N THR A 146 10.11 -3.63 -7.13
CA THR A 146 11.03 -3.24 -8.22
C THR A 146 12.49 -3.59 -7.91
N GLY A 147 12.79 -3.95 -6.66
CA GLY A 147 14.08 -4.46 -6.19
C GLY A 147 13.93 -5.79 -5.44
N GLY A 148 14.95 -6.16 -4.68
CA GLY A 148 14.93 -7.37 -3.87
C GLY A 148 13.93 -7.31 -2.70
N LEU A 149 13.51 -8.48 -2.24
CA LEU A 149 12.73 -8.64 -1.01
C LEU A 149 13.68 -8.99 0.14
N SER A 150 13.68 -8.16 1.19
CA SER A 150 14.40 -8.43 2.44
C SER A 150 13.39 -8.68 3.55
N VAL A 151 13.46 -9.86 4.18
CA VAL A 151 12.58 -10.27 5.28
C VAL A 151 13.44 -10.43 6.52
N GLN A 152 13.11 -9.71 7.59
CA GLN A 152 13.86 -9.73 8.86
C GLN A 152 13.53 -10.96 9.73
N ALA A 153 12.54 -11.73 9.33
CA ALA A 153 12.02 -12.90 10.03
C ALA A 153 11.77 -14.03 9.00
N ASP A 154 11.00 -15.04 9.41
CA ASP A 154 10.74 -16.21 8.58
C ASP A 154 9.74 -15.94 7.46
N ILE A 155 9.90 -16.67 6.36
CA ILE A 155 8.92 -16.78 5.29
C ILE A 155 8.11 -18.06 5.52
N LEU A 156 6.85 -17.89 5.90
CA LEU A 156 5.92 -18.99 6.13
C LEU A 156 5.06 -19.19 4.88
N MET A 157 4.96 -20.43 4.40
CA MET A 157 4.06 -20.79 3.30
C MET A 157 2.75 -21.34 3.88
N ASN A 158 1.62 -20.85 3.37
CA ASN A 158 0.30 -21.37 3.76
C ASN A 158 -0.23 -22.30 2.66
N GLY A 159 -0.60 -23.53 3.03
CA GLY A 159 -1.19 -24.52 2.11
C GLY A 159 -0.82 -25.97 2.44
N ASN A 160 -1.53 -26.91 1.81
CA ASN A 160 -1.21 -28.34 1.87
C ASN A 160 -0.11 -28.67 0.85
N THR A 161 1.14 -28.37 1.17
CA THR A 161 2.28 -28.82 0.36
C THR A 161 2.56 -30.30 0.65
N VAL A 162 2.56 -31.13 -0.39
CA VAL A 162 3.03 -32.51 -0.28
C VAL A 162 4.55 -32.47 -0.13
N VAL A 163 5.04 -32.84 1.05
CA VAL A 163 6.47 -33.01 1.33
C VAL A 163 6.98 -34.34 0.77
N ALA A 164 8.29 -34.46 0.60
CA ALA A 164 8.90 -35.50 -0.22
C ALA A 164 8.84 -36.93 0.36
N ASP A 165 8.31 -37.14 1.58
CA ASP A 165 8.13 -38.45 2.22
C ASP A 165 7.54 -39.57 1.32
N TYR A 166 6.88 -39.22 0.20
CA TYR A 166 6.52 -40.18 -0.84
C TYR A 166 7.70 -40.97 -1.42
N VAL A 167 8.91 -40.41 -1.41
CA VAL A 167 10.13 -41.07 -1.91
C VAL A 167 10.41 -42.31 -1.07
N PHE A 168 10.47 -42.15 0.26
CA PHE A 168 10.66 -43.26 1.17
C PHE A 168 9.49 -44.25 1.18
N GLN A 169 8.24 -43.75 1.14
CA GLN A 169 7.07 -44.63 1.06
C GLN A 169 7.14 -45.52 -0.18
N LYS A 170 7.41 -44.93 -1.36
CA LYS A 170 7.53 -45.68 -2.60
C LYS A 170 8.62 -46.74 -2.52
N TYR A 171 9.79 -46.38 -1.99
CA TYR A 171 10.93 -47.29 -1.90
C TYR A 171 10.69 -48.46 -0.94
N PHE A 172 10.21 -48.20 0.28
CA PHE A 172 10.06 -49.23 1.30
C PHE A 172 8.72 -50.00 1.24
N LEU A 173 7.65 -49.37 0.75
CA LEU A 173 6.30 -49.95 0.71
C LEU A 173 5.85 -50.33 -0.71
N GLY A 174 6.62 -49.96 -1.75
CA GLY A 174 6.28 -50.18 -3.16
C GLY A 174 5.25 -49.19 -3.75
N GLN A 175 4.59 -48.41 -2.89
CA GLN A 175 3.56 -47.42 -3.23
C GLN A 175 3.63 -46.21 -2.30
N SER A 176 3.13 -45.06 -2.74
CA SER A 176 2.94 -43.89 -1.88
C SER A 176 1.53 -43.33 -2.05
N SER A 177 0.84 -43.11 -0.92
CA SER A 177 -0.46 -42.45 -0.89
C SER A 177 -0.35 -40.91 -1.02
N LEU A 178 0.85 -40.37 -0.83
CA LEU A 178 1.14 -38.94 -0.99
C LEU A 178 1.35 -38.57 -2.46
N LYS A 179 1.95 -39.47 -3.25
CA LYS A 179 2.19 -39.29 -4.70
C LYS A 179 2.26 -40.64 -5.41
N GLU A 180 1.12 -41.14 -5.87
CA GLU A 180 1.03 -42.48 -6.50
C GLU A 180 1.85 -42.60 -7.79
N SER A 181 1.97 -41.51 -8.55
CA SER A 181 2.71 -41.48 -9.81
C SER A 181 4.23 -41.36 -9.63
N TYR A 182 4.73 -41.28 -8.39
CA TYR A 182 6.17 -41.19 -8.15
C TYR A 182 6.85 -42.53 -8.43
N ASP A 183 7.99 -42.45 -9.12
CA ASP A 183 8.82 -43.60 -9.48
C ASP A 183 10.27 -43.33 -9.09
N PHE A 184 10.84 -44.24 -8.31
CA PHE A 184 12.22 -44.13 -7.85
C PHE A 184 13.16 -44.64 -8.95
N GLN A 185 13.91 -43.73 -9.55
CA GLN A 185 14.80 -44.05 -10.66
C GLN A 185 16.12 -44.65 -10.18
N THR A 186 16.68 -45.57 -10.96
CA THR A 186 18.03 -46.09 -10.73
C THR A 186 19.09 -45.07 -11.12
N LEU A 187 20.29 -45.15 -10.53
CA LEU A 187 21.43 -44.30 -10.92
C LEU A 187 21.76 -44.39 -12.42
N ALA A 188 21.56 -45.54 -13.05
CA ALA A 188 21.78 -45.71 -14.49
C ALA A 188 20.77 -44.90 -15.33
N GLN A 189 19.49 -44.87 -14.93
CA GLN A 189 18.47 -44.05 -15.58
C GLN A 189 18.75 -42.55 -15.36
N ILE A 190 19.13 -42.16 -14.15
CA ILE A 190 19.50 -40.78 -13.82
C ILE A 190 20.73 -40.35 -14.65
N GLU A 191 21.77 -41.19 -14.74
CA GLU A 191 22.97 -40.91 -15.53
C GLU A 191 22.62 -40.71 -17.01
N ALA A 192 21.78 -41.58 -17.58
CA ALA A 192 21.33 -41.45 -18.96
C ALA A 192 20.58 -40.13 -19.18
N PHE A 193 19.70 -39.74 -18.25
CA PHE A 193 18.98 -38.48 -18.32
C PHE A 193 19.92 -37.27 -18.22
N VAL A 194 20.84 -37.26 -17.26
CA VAL A 194 21.77 -36.14 -17.05
C VAL A 194 22.74 -35.99 -18.23
N LYS A 195 23.14 -37.09 -18.88
CA LYS A 195 23.96 -37.04 -20.10
C LYS A 195 23.23 -36.39 -21.27
N GLU A 196 21.94 -36.68 -21.44
CA GLU A 196 21.12 -36.14 -22.52
C GLU A 196 20.69 -34.69 -22.26
N TYR A 197 20.23 -34.39 -21.04
CA TYR A 197 19.53 -33.15 -20.73
C TYR A 197 20.32 -32.18 -19.84
N HIS A 198 21.45 -32.60 -19.26
CA HIS A 198 22.35 -31.77 -18.44
C HIS A 198 21.73 -31.14 -17.17
N HIS A 199 20.64 -31.70 -16.67
CA HIS A 199 20.03 -31.38 -15.39
C HIS A 199 19.39 -32.63 -14.77
N LEU A 200 19.00 -32.57 -13.50
CA LEU A 200 18.40 -33.72 -12.80
C LEU A 200 16.93 -33.93 -13.19
N PRO A 201 16.44 -35.19 -13.26
CA PRO A 201 15.02 -35.46 -13.47
C PRO A 201 14.13 -34.74 -12.47
N GLY A 202 13.11 -34.06 -12.99
CA GLY A 202 12.14 -33.31 -12.18
C GLY A 202 12.59 -31.90 -11.77
N ILE A 203 13.80 -31.45 -12.13
CA ILE A 203 14.28 -30.08 -11.94
C ILE A 203 14.22 -29.34 -13.28
N LYS A 204 13.71 -28.10 -13.30
CA LYS A 204 13.70 -27.29 -14.53
C LYS A 204 15.13 -27.01 -14.99
N SER A 205 15.36 -27.11 -16.30
CA SER A 205 16.61 -26.71 -16.94
C SER A 205 16.80 -25.19 -16.88
N ALA A 206 18.06 -24.73 -16.97
CA ALA A 206 18.36 -23.30 -17.01
C ALA A 206 17.70 -22.58 -18.20
N GLU A 207 17.54 -23.27 -19.34
CA GLU A 207 16.87 -22.72 -20.52
C GLU A 207 15.37 -22.55 -20.28
N GLU A 208 14.69 -23.54 -19.68
CA GLU A 208 13.27 -23.43 -19.32
C GLU A 208 13.03 -22.28 -18.33
N VAL A 209 13.89 -22.13 -17.32
CA VAL A 209 13.78 -21.03 -16.35
C VAL A 209 13.96 -19.67 -17.02
N LYS A 210 14.87 -19.57 -17.99
CA LYS A 210 15.10 -18.35 -18.76
C LYS A 210 13.92 -18.01 -19.68
N GLN A 211 13.29 -19.02 -20.28
CA GLN A 211 12.11 -18.85 -21.13
C GLN A 211 10.87 -18.45 -20.33
N ASP A 212 10.64 -19.10 -19.18
CA ASP A 212 9.54 -18.76 -18.27
C ASP A 212 9.72 -17.37 -17.63
N GLY A 213 10.97 -16.93 -17.48
CA GLY A 213 11.32 -15.66 -16.84
C GLY A 213 11.02 -15.60 -15.33
N ILE A 214 10.53 -16.71 -14.76
CA ILE A 214 10.07 -16.82 -13.36
C ILE A 214 10.66 -18.08 -12.74
N TRP A 215 11.23 -17.94 -11.54
CA TRP A 215 11.68 -19.06 -10.71
C TRP A 215 10.78 -19.21 -9.48
N ASN A 216 10.08 -20.34 -9.38
CA ASN A 216 9.27 -20.64 -8.21
C ASN A 216 10.14 -21.25 -7.10
N LEU A 217 10.54 -20.41 -6.14
CA LEU A 217 11.41 -20.82 -5.03
C LEU A 217 10.76 -21.90 -4.14
N SER A 218 9.46 -21.80 -3.89
CA SER A 218 8.72 -22.77 -3.07
C SER A 218 8.72 -24.16 -3.70
N GLN A 219 8.39 -24.25 -4.99
CA GLN A 219 8.42 -25.50 -5.74
C GLN A 219 9.84 -26.07 -5.82
N SER A 220 10.84 -25.22 -6.08
CA SER A 220 12.24 -25.65 -6.12
C SER A 220 12.71 -26.19 -4.77
N ASN A 221 12.32 -25.59 -3.65
CA ASN A 221 12.69 -26.09 -2.33
C ASN A 221 12.12 -27.49 -2.07
N LEU A 222 10.87 -27.74 -2.46
CA LEU A 222 10.24 -29.06 -2.38
C LEU A 222 10.94 -30.08 -3.29
N GLN A 223 11.27 -29.70 -4.52
CA GLN A 223 12.01 -30.56 -5.45
C GLN A 223 13.41 -30.89 -4.92
N ASN A 224 14.09 -29.93 -4.28
CA ASN A 224 15.38 -30.19 -3.63
C ASN A 224 15.25 -31.23 -2.52
N LEU A 225 14.17 -31.19 -1.73
CA LEU A 225 13.91 -32.21 -0.71
C LEU A 225 13.71 -33.60 -1.34
N GLU A 226 12.94 -33.70 -2.44
CA GLU A 226 12.80 -34.95 -3.22
C GLU A 226 14.17 -35.50 -3.64
N LYS A 227 15.03 -34.66 -4.24
CA LYS A 227 16.38 -35.09 -4.67
C LYS A 227 17.27 -35.49 -3.49
N ILE A 228 17.14 -34.83 -2.33
CA ILE A 228 17.88 -35.18 -1.12
C ILE A 228 17.47 -36.57 -0.63
N GLU A 229 16.17 -36.87 -0.58
CA GLU A 229 15.67 -38.18 -0.17
C GLU A 229 16.11 -39.30 -1.13
N GLU A 230 16.06 -39.04 -2.44
CA GLU A 230 16.57 -39.95 -3.47
C GLU A 230 18.07 -40.25 -3.27
N LEU A 231 18.87 -39.21 -3.01
CA LEU A 231 20.30 -39.34 -2.76
C LEU A 231 20.60 -40.19 -1.51
N PHE A 232 19.82 -40.02 -0.43
CA PHE A 232 19.95 -40.83 0.76
C PHE A 232 19.64 -42.30 0.48
N LEU A 233 18.60 -42.60 -0.31
CA LEU A 233 18.29 -43.97 -0.70
C LEU A 233 19.41 -44.62 -1.52
N HIS A 234 19.93 -43.92 -2.53
CA HIS A 234 21.07 -44.42 -3.30
C HIS A 234 22.33 -44.60 -2.44
N THR A 235 22.54 -43.74 -1.44
CA THR A 235 23.65 -43.88 -0.49
C THR A 235 23.49 -45.13 0.36
N ILE A 236 22.26 -45.42 0.82
CA ILE A 236 21.95 -46.66 1.57
C ILE A 236 22.16 -47.90 0.68
N GLU A 237 21.75 -47.85 -0.60
CA GLU A 237 22.01 -48.92 -1.56
C GLU A 237 23.51 -49.14 -1.78
N GLN A 238 24.28 -48.06 -1.90
CA GLN A 238 25.73 -48.11 -2.05
C GLN A 238 26.40 -48.71 -0.81
N GLU A 239 26.01 -48.30 0.41
CA GLU A 239 26.56 -48.85 1.65
C GLU A 239 26.31 -50.36 1.75
N LYS A 240 25.09 -50.81 1.45
CA LYS A 240 24.78 -52.25 1.38
C LYS A 240 25.65 -52.99 0.39
N LYS A 241 25.96 -52.37 -0.77
CA LYS A 241 26.83 -52.99 -1.76
C LYS A 241 28.29 -53.04 -1.30
N ILE A 242 28.75 -52.00 -0.61
CA ILE A 242 30.10 -51.95 -0.01
C ILE A 242 30.25 -53.05 1.04
N ASP A 243 29.27 -53.21 1.93
CA ASP A 243 29.27 -54.28 2.93
C ASP A 243 29.31 -55.66 2.28
N GLN A 244 28.50 -55.88 1.25
CA GLN A 244 28.51 -57.14 0.50
C GLN A 244 29.89 -57.41 -0.12
N LEU A 245 30.48 -56.42 -0.81
CA LEU A 245 31.80 -56.55 -1.43
C LEU A 245 32.90 -56.81 -0.38
N LYS A 246 32.76 -56.24 0.83
CA LYS A 246 33.69 -56.49 1.93
C LYS A 246 33.59 -57.94 2.42
N THR A 247 32.38 -58.46 2.64
CA THR A 247 32.17 -59.86 3.02
C THR A 247 32.67 -60.83 1.95
N GLU A 248 32.41 -60.54 0.66
CA GLU A 248 32.94 -61.34 -0.45
C GLU A 248 34.47 -61.34 -0.44
N ASN A 249 35.11 -60.17 -0.28
CA ASN A 249 36.57 -60.07 -0.18
C ASN A 249 37.17 -60.83 1.01
N GLU A 250 36.50 -60.79 2.17
CA GLU A 250 36.90 -61.56 3.36
C GLU A 250 36.86 -63.07 3.07
N SER A 251 35.78 -63.56 2.45
CA SER A 251 35.64 -64.97 2.05
C SER A 251 36.69 -65.40 1.02
N LEU A 252 36.94 -64.58 -0.01
CA LEU A 252 37.99 -64.88 -1.01
C LEU A 252 39.39 -64.92 -0.36
N SER A 253 39.66 -64.03 0.60
CA SER A 253 40.92 -64.01 1.34
C SER A 253 41.15 -65.30 2.14
N GLU A 254 40.10 -65.80 2.81
CA GLU A 254 40.16 -67.07 3.53
C GLU A 254 40.39 -68.27 2.61
N GLU A 255 39.71 -68.32 1.45
CA GLU A 255 39.92 -69.38 0.46
C GLU A 255 41.36 -69.38 -0.08
N LEU A 256 41.91 -68.20 -0.39
CA LEU A 256 43.31 -68.06 -0.83
C LEU A 256 44.30 -68.53 0.25
N LEU A 257 44.03 -68.29 1.52
CA LEU A 257 44.85 -68.80 2.62
C LEU A 257 44.80 -70.32 2.70
N SER A 258 43.62 -70.92 2.55
CA SER A 258 43.47 -72.38 2.54
C SER A 258 44.23 -73.00 1.36
N LEU A 259 44.04 -72.48 0.15
CA LEU A 259 44.73 -73.00 -1.04
C LEU A 259 46.25 -72.87 -0.93
N ARG A 260 46.73 -71.77 -0.33
CA ARG A 260 48.17 -71.59 -0.07
C ARG A 260 48.71 -72.65 0.87
N LYS A 261 47.96 -72.99 1.92
CA LYS A 261 48.32 -74.06 2.86
C LYS A 261 48.40 -75.41 2.15
N ASP A 262 47.38 -75.74 1.35
CA ASP A 262 47.34 -76.99 0.59
C ASP A 262 48.53 -77.10 -0.38
N MET A 263 48.90 -76.00 -1.05
CA MET A 263 50.09 -75.95 -1.91
C MET A 263 51.39 -76.21 -1.15
N GLU A 264 51.55 -75.66 0.06
CA GLU A 264 52.74 -75.90 0.88
C GLU A 264 52.82 -77.35 1.36
N GLU A 265 51.69 -77.96 1.73
CA GLU A 265 51.62 -79.39 2.07
C GLU A 265 52.02 -80.27 0.89
N ILE A 266 51.50 -79.99 -0.32
CA ILE A 266 51.88 -80.71 -1.54
C ILE A 266 53.37 -80.56 -1.84
N LYS A 267 53.95 -79.36 -1.72
CA LYS A 267 55.39 -79.15 -1.92
C LYS A 267 56.23 -79.95 -0.93
N ALA A 268 55.80 -80.02 0.34
CA ALA A 268 56.49 -80.81 1.36
C ALA A 268 56.46 -82.31 1.02
N LEU A 269 55.32 -82.82 0.56
CA LEU A 269 55.20 -84.22 0.11
C LEU A 269 56.08 -84.53 -1.11
N LEU A 270 56.25 -83.59 -2.03
CA LEU A 270 57.12 -83.76 -3.21
C LEU A 270 58.61 -83.77 -2.84
N LYS A 271 59.05 -82.95 -1.88
CA LYS A 271 60.46 -82.92 -1.43
C LYS A 271 60.92 -84.18 -0.70
N ASN A 272 60.00 -84.91 -0.08
CA ASN A 272 60.30 -86.14 0.67
C ASN A 272 60.32 -87.39 -0.21
N LYS A 273 60.21 -87.24 -1.54
CA LYS A 273 60.03 -88.34 -2.49
C LYS A 273 61.24 -88.60 -3.40
N ASP A 274 62.32 -87.84 -3.21
CA ASP A 274 63.66 -88.04 -3.80
C ASP A 274 64.64 -88.58 -2.74
#